data_AF-A0AB38A813-F1
#
_entry.id   AF-A0AB38A813-F1
#
_cell.length_a   1.000
_cell.length_b   1.000
_cell.length_c   1.000
_cell.angle_alpha   90.00
_cell.angle_beta   90.00
_cell.angle_gamma   90.00
#
_symmetry.space_group_name_H-M   'P 1'
#
loop_
_entity.id
_entity.type
_entity.pdbx_description
1 polymer ?
#
loop_
_entity_poly.entity_id
_entity_poly.type
_entity_poly.pdbx_seq_one_letter_code
_entity_poly.pdbx_strand_id
1 'polypeptide(L)'
;MHYITEGELRRQYAQKQFDTFQLPAGARLTPSARQFLIDFRIEFESLYHKKSAAPMSTKTNTKPCSADEVSAQTQARIDDMRILGARLRLLARKALGVNNEAAQLLERVGSAWQEGKLADTACCPAEQDCSGEPQTKSACETIPSLPLSACVHPLYFEMAVMCGELLRFICFWNSACCDEHKSSDDSWIAQMRTVLSALTSYMEQAKEETSRD
;
A
#
# COMPACT_ATOMS: atom_id res chain seq x y z
N MET A 1 22.82 -34.53 28.67
CA MET A 1 21.80 -33.64 28.06
C MET A 1 22.30 -33.22 26.69
N HIS A 2 21.50 -33.44 25.65
CA HIS A 2 21.92 -33.16 24.28
C HIS A 2 21.48 -31.74 23.89
N TYR A 3 22.36 -30.99 23.23
CA TYR A 3 22.06 -29.63 22.78
C TYR A 3 21.94 -29.59 21.26
N ILE A 4 20.78 -29.19 20.76
CA ILE A 4 20.57 -28.95 19.34
C ILE A 4 21.08 -27.55 19.03
N THR A 5 21.97 -27.48 18.06
CA THR A 5 22.64 -26.25 17.62
C THR A 5 22.00 -25.70 16.34
N GLU A 6 22.20 -24.41 16.09
CA GLU A 6 21.75 -23.76 14.85
C GLU A 6 22.31 -24.44 13.60
N GLY A 7 23.59 -24.82 13.61
CA GLY A 7 24.23 -25.46 12.46
C GLY A 7 23.63 -26.83 12.13
N GLU A 8 23.00 -27.49 13.09
CA GLU A 8 22.25 -28.73 12.87
C GLU A 8 20.89 -28.45 12.22
N LEU A 9 20.16 -27.45 12.74
CA LEU A 9 18.88 -27.02 12.16
C LEU A 9 19.05 -26.49 10.73
N ARG A 10 20.09 -25.70 10.45
CA ARG A 10 20.39 -25.21 9.10
C ARG A 10 20.66 -26.34 8.11
N ARG A 11 21.42 -27.36 8.52
CA ARG A 11 21.69 -28.53 7.66
C ARG A 11 20.41 -29.31 7.36
N GLN A 12 19.56 -29.52 8.37
CA GLN A 12 18.27 -30.19 8.18
C GLN A 12 17.35 -29.37 7.28
N TYR A 13 17.26 -28.05 7.49
CA TYR A 13 16.40 -27.15 6.72
C TYR A 13 16.87 -27.03 5.26
N ALA A 14 18.18 -27.05 5.02
CA ALA A 14 18.75 -27.06 3.67
C ALA A 14 18.48 -28.36 2.91
N GLN A 15 18.40 -29.50 3.61
CA GLN A 15 18.04 -30.78 3.00
C GLN A 15 16.54 -30.87 2.72
N LYS A 16 15.71 -30.38 3.64
CA LYS A 16 14.27 -30.37 3.51
C LYS A 16 13.70 -29.22 4.35
N GLN A 17 12.99 -28.30 3.71
CA GLN A 17 12.29 -27.24 4.41
C GLN A 17 11.19 -27.83 5.30
N PHE A 18 11.03 -27.29 6.50
CA PHE A 18 10.02 -27.69 7.46
C PHE A 18 9.47 -26.47 8.19
N ASP A 19 8.17 -26.49 8.44
CA ASP A 19 7.46 -25.41 9.14
C ASP A 19 7.24 -25.74 10.63
N THR A 20 7.55 -26.97 11.05
CA THR A 20 7.44 -27.42 12.43
C THR A 20 8.68 -28.22 12.83
N PHE A 21 9.21 -27.96 14.02
CA PHE A 21 10.33 -28.66 14.62
C PHE A 21 9.93 -29.31 15.95
N GLN A 22 9.98 -30.65 15.98
CA GLN A 22 9.71 -31.41 17.21
C GLN A 22 11.00 -31.59 18.00
N LEU A 23 10.99 -31.13 19.25
CA LEU A 23 12.15 -31.24 20.13
C LEU A 23 12.25 -32.67 20.71
N PRO A 24 13.35 -33.41 20.47
CA PRO A 24 13.53 -34.74 21.05
C PRO A 24 13.53 -34.71 22.59
N ALA A 25 12.92 -35.72 23.21
CA ALA A 25 12.88 -35.87 24.66
C ALA A 25 14.31 -35.87 25.25
N GLY A 26 14.57 -34.98 26.22
CA GLY A 26 15.89 -34.86 26.85
C GLY A 26 16.92 -34.00 26.08
N ALA A 27 16.52 -33.39 24.96
CA ALA A 27 17.30 -32.40 24.24
C ALA A 27 16.91 -30.96 24.63
N ARG A 28 17.85 -30.02 24.53
CA ARG A 28 17.61 -28.58 24.71
C ARG A 28 18.12 -27.81 23.49
N LEU A 29 17.43 -26.73 23.14
CA LEU A 29 17.89 -25.80 22.11
C LEU A 29 18.95 -24.87 22.70
N THR A 30 20.03 -24.63 21.97
CA THR A 30 20.90 -23.49 22.25
C THR A 30 20.16 -22.17 21.96
N PRO A 31 20.59 -21.03 22.54
CA PRO A 31 19.99 -19.73 22.24
C PRO A 31 19.98 -19.42 20.74
N SER A 32 21.08 -19.69 20.03
CA SER A 32 21.18 -19.48 18.58
C SER A 32 20.25 -20.40 17.78
N ALA A 33 20.11 -21.67 18.18
CA ALA A 33 19.16 -22.61 17.55
C ALA A 33 17.71 -22.14 17.72
N ARG A 34 17.38 -21.57 18.88
CA ARG A 34 16.06 -20.98 19.13
C ARG A 34 15.81 -19.75 18.26
N GLN A 35 16.79 -18.85 18.15
CA GLN A 35 16.65 -17.65 17.33
C GLN A 35 16.41 -18.01 15.86
N PHE A 36 17.13 -19.02 15.36
CA PHE A 36 16.93 -19.54 14.01
C PHE A 36 15.47 -20.00 13.77
N LEU A 37 14.86 -20.76 14.71
CA LEU A 37 13.47 -21.19 14.55
C LEU A 37 12.49 -19.99 14.56
N ILE A 38 12.77 -18.95 15.36
CA ILE A 38 11.96 -17.72 15.42
C ILE A 38 12.06 -16.93 14.11
N ASP A 39 13.28 -16.70 13.61
CA ASP A 39 13.54 -15.90 12.40
C ASP A 39 12.86 -16.51 11.17
N PHE A 40 12.84 -17.84 11.09
CA PHE A 40 12.21 -18.59 10.00
C PHE A 40 10.74 -18.94 10.25
N ARG A 41 10.16 -18.45 11.35
CA ARG A 41 8.75 -18.70 11.76
C ARG A 41 8.39 -20.19 11.83
N ILE A 42 9.34 -21.02 12.22
CA ILE A 42 9.16 -22.47 12.37
C ILE A 42 8.52 -22.73 13.75
N GLU A 43 7.41 -23.46 13.78
CA GLU A 43 6.71 -23.80 15.02
C GLU A 43 7.53 -24.83 15.83
N PHE A 44 7.75 -24.59 17.13
CA PHE A 44 8.44 -25.55 17.99
C PHE A 44 7.88 -25.54 19.41
N GLU A 45 7.86 -26.73 20.03
CA GLU A 45 7.40 -26.90 21.40
C GLU A 45 8.50 -26.44 22.37
N SER A 46 8.42 -25.19 22.80
CA SER A 46 9.35 -24.64 23.78
C SER A 46 8.77 -24.80 25.19
N LEU A 47 9.54 -25.44 26.08
CA LEU A 47 9.25 -25.50 27.53
C LEU A 47 9.16 -24.10 28.19
N TYR A 48 9.46 -23.02 27.46
CA TYR A 48 9.38 -21.63 27.89
C TYR A 48 8.21 -20.86 27.25
N HIS A 49 7.45 -21.49 26.35
CA HIS A 49 6.21 -20.96 25.78
C HIS A 49 5.04 -21.76 26.34
N LYS A 50 4.59 -21.39 27.55
CA LYS A 50 3.23 -21.73 27.96
C LYS A 50 2.27 -20.72 27.31
N LYS A 51 1.84 -20.99 26.09
CA LYS A 51 0.60 -20.45 25.53
C LYS A 51 -0.16 -21.59 24.85
N SER A 52 -1.21 -22.02 25.54
CA SER A 52 -2.46 -22.60 25.02
C SER A 52 -2.33 -23.65 23.92
N ALA A 53 -2.34 -24.92 24.34
CA ALA A 53 -2.75 -26.00 23.46
C ALA A 53 -4.23 -25.85 23.09
N ALA A 54 -4.53 -25.82 21.78
CA ALA A 54 -5.82 -26.20 21.24
C ALA A 54 -5.56 -27.17 20.07
N PRO A 55 -6.34 -28.26 19.93
CA PRO A 55 -6.05 -29.32 18.96
C PRO A 55 -6.38 -28.87 17.53
N MET A 56 -5.60 -29.39 16.57
CA MET A 56 -5.88 -29.31 15.15
C MET A 56 -7.32 -29.79 14.86
N SER A 57 -8.15 -28.85 14.42
CA SER A 57 -9.30 -29.12 13.56
C SER A 57 -9.08 -28.34 12.28
N THR A 58 -9.14 -29.06 11.16
CA THR A 58 -9.25 -28.55 9.80
C THR A 58 -10.46 -27.63 9.72
N LYS A 59 -10.25 -26.33 9.96
CA LYS A 59 -11.15 -25.24 9.61
C LYS A 59 -10.30 -24.05 9.18
N THR A 60 -10.62 -23.53 8.00
CA THR A 60 -10.28 -22.19 7.53
C THR A 60 -10.56 -21.18 8.65
N ASN A 61 -9.54 -20.86 9.44
CA ASN A 61 -9.65 -19.88 10.51
C ASN A 61 -9.08 -18.57 9.98
N THR A 62 -9.95 -17.75 9.41
CA THR A 62 -9.85 -16.30 9.51
C THR A 62 -9.76 -16.00 11.00
N LYS A 63 -8.54 -15.79 11.50
CA LYS A 63 -8.32 -15.38 12.89
C LYS A 63 -9.12 -14.07 13.06
N PRO A 64 -10.11 -14.00 13.97
CA PRO A 64 -10.80 -12.74 14.19
C PRO A 64 -9.75 -11.76 14.70
N CYS A 65 -9.56 -10.71 13.92
CA CYS A 65 -8.62 -9.64 14.22
C CYS A 65 -9.00 -9.11 15.61
N SER A 66 -8.07 -9.12 16.55
CA SER A 66 -8.37 -8.60 17.89
C SER A 66 -8.73 -7.10 17.76
N ALA A 67 -9.61 -6.59 18.62
CA ALA A 67 -10.05 -5.18 18.53
C ALA A 67 -8.88 -4.19 18.53
N ASP A 68 -7.78 -4.52 19.23
CA ASP A 68 -6.53 -3.76 19.23
C ASP A 68 -5.79 -3.81 17.89
N GLU A 69 -5.79 -4.96 17.20
CA GLU A 69 -5.19 -5.10 15.86
C GLU A 69 -6.01 -4.36 14.79
N VAL A 70 -7.35 -4.37 14.88
CA VAL A 70 -8.23 -3.60 13.99
C VAL A 70 -7.99 -2.10 14.17
N SER A 71 -7.96 -1.62 15.43
CA SER A 71 -7.72 -0.21 15.73
C SER A 71 -6.34 0.26 15.23
N ALA A 72 -5.29 -0.56 15.43
CA ALA A 72 -3.96 -0.27 14.92
C ALA A 72 -3.92 -0.23 13.38
N GLN A 73 -4.64 -1.14 12.71
CA GLN A 73 -4.70 -1.17 11.25
C GLN A 73 -5.48 0.02 10.67
N THR A 74 -6.57 0.46 11.32
CA THR A 74 -7.28 1.69 10.96
C THR A 74 -6.39 2.92 11.13
N GLN A 75 -5.64 3.01 12.23
CA GLN A 75 -4.72 4.13 12.47
C GLN A 75 -3.59 4.18 11.43
N ALA A 76 -3.01 3.03 11.09
CA ALA A 76 -1.98 2.94 10.04
C ALA A 76 -2.50 3.44 8.68
N ARG A 77 -3.74 3.12 8.30
CA ARG A 77 -4.36 3.63 7.06
C ARG A 77 -4.55 5.14 7.08
N ILE A 78 -4.98 5.70 8.22
CA ILE A 78 -5.11 7.15 8.38
C ILE A 78 -3.74 7.82 8.23
N ASP A 79 -2.70 7.24 8.82
CA ASP A 79 -1.34 7.78 8.72
C ASP A 79 -0.79 7.69 7.30
N ASP A 80 -1.09 6.63 6.56
CA ASP A 80 -0.80 6.53 5.12
C ASP A 80 -1.46 7.66 4.32
N MET A 81 -2.75 7.95 4.59
CA MET A 81 -3.45 9.06 3.93
C MET A 81 -2.82 10.41 4.27
N ARG A 82 -2.40 10.61 5.52
CA ARG A 82 -1.72 11.85 5.94
C ARG A 82 -0.39 12.04 5.23
N ILE A 83 0.40 10.97 5.09
CA ILE A 83 1.68 11.00 4.35
C ILE A 83 1.42 11.32 2.89
N LEU A 84 0.44 10.66 2.27
CA LEU A 84 0.09 10.88 0.88
C LEU A 84 -0.41 12.32 0.66
N GLY A 85 -1.23 12.84 1.57
CA GLY A 85 -1.66 14.24 1.56
C GLY A 85 -0.50 15.23 1.67
N ALA A 86 0.49 14.95 2.52
CA ALA A 86 1.70 15.77 2.62
C ALA A 86 2.49 15.82 1.31
N ARG A 87 2.59 14.67 0.61
CA ARG A 87 3.27 14.57 -0.69
C ARG A 87 2.52 15.33 -1.78
N LEU A 88 1.19 15.26 -1.80
CA LEU A 88 0.37 16.07 -2.72
C LEU A 88 0.61 17.56 -2.49
N ARG A 89 0.66 18.03 -1.25
CA ARG A 89 0.95 19.45 -0.95
C ARG A 89 2.37 19.85 -1.35
N LEU A 90 3.35 18.97 -1.19
CA LEU A 90 4.71 19.23 -1.68
C LEU A 90 4.72 19.39 -3.21
N LEU A 91 4.04 18.50 -3.93
CA LEU A 91 3.89 18.60 -5.38
C LEU A 91 3.11 19.86 -5.78
N ALA A 92 2.09 20.24 -5.02
CA ALA A 92 1.33 21.48 -5.24
C ALA A 92 2.24 22.71 -5.24
N ARG A 93 3.19 22.79 -4.29
CA ARG A 93 4.14 23.89 -4.23
C ARG A 93 5.07 23.94 -5.43
N LYS A 94 5.46 22.79 -5.96
CA LYS A 94 6.27 22.68 -7.17
C LYS A 94 5.49 22.97 -8.45
N ALA A 95 4.17 22.78 -8.43
CA ALA A 95 3.29 23.07 -9.55
C ALA A 95 2.96 24.57 -9.69
N LEU A 96 3.13 25.38 -8.63
CA LEU A 96 2.86 26.81 -8.67
C LEU A 96 3.68 27.52 -9.76
N GLY A 97 2.99 28.27 -10.63
CA GLY A 97 3.62 28.98 -11.74
C GLY A 97 3.93 28.12 -12.97
N VAL A 98 3.72 26.80 -12.89
CA VAL A 98 3.87 25.86 -14.03
C VAL A 98 2.51 25.32 -14.45
N ASN A 99 1.78 24.70 -13.51
CA ASN A 99 0.41 24.25 -13.70
C ASN A 99 -0.41 24.65 -12.47
N ASN A 100 -1.07 25.81 -12.55
CA ASN A 100 -1.80 26.38 -11.42
C ASN A 100 -3.07 25.59 -11.06
N GLU A 101 -3.69 24.92 -12.03
CA GLU A 101 -4.84 24.06 -11.78
C GLU A 101 -4.43 22.84 -10.94
N ALA A 102 -3.33 22.18 -11.35
CA ALA A 102 -2.73 21.09 -10.58
C ALA A 102 -2.33 21.57 -9.17
N ALA A 103 -1.73 22.75 -9.04
CA ALA A 103 -1.35 23.30 -7.75
C ALA A 103 -2.57 23.48 -6.82
N GLN A 104 -3.68 24.02 -7.32
CA GLN A 104 -4.90 24.22 -6.54
C GLN A 104 -5.57 22.89 -6.15
N LEU A 105 -5.69 21.95 -7.10
CA LEU A 105 -6.24 20.63 -6.85
C LEU A 105 -5.44 19.88 -5.78
N LEU A 106 -4.12 19.82 -5.94
CA LEU A 106 -3.22 19.08 -5.06
C LEU A 106 -3.16 19.69 -3.65
N GLU A 107 -3.18 21.02 -3.52
CA GLU A 107 -3.23 21.66 -2.21
C GLU A 107 -4.55 21.37 -1.50
N ARG A 108 -5.68 21.44 -2.21
CA ARG A 108 -7.01 21.19 -1.65
C ARG A 108 -7.14 19.74 -1.17
N VAL A 109 -6.83 18.79 -2.05
CA VAL A 109 -6.93 17.37 -1.73
C VAL A 109 -5.92 16.98 -0.66
N GLY A 110 -4.67 17.40 -0.80
CA GLY A 110 -3.62 17.09 0.15
C GLY A 110 -3.89 17.64 1.56
N SER A 111 -4.50 18.82 1.66
CA SER A 111 -4.90 19.38 2.97
C SER A 111 -6.00 18.56 3.62
N ALA A 112 -7.04 18.17 2.87
CA ALA A 112 -8.11 17.31 3.39
C ALA A 112 -7.57 15.94 3.87
N TRP A 113 -6.68 15.33 3.08
CA TRP A 113 -6.09 14.03 3.41
C TRP A 113 -5.23 14.07 4.68
N GLN A 114 -4.49 15.16 4.90
CA GLN A 114 -3.75 15.39 6.14
C GLN A 114 -4.66 15.52 7.38
N GLU A 115 -5.87 16.05 7.20
CA GLU A 115 -6.88 16.09 8.25
C GLU A 115 -7.61 14.76 8.45
N GLY A 116 -7.31 13.73 7.63
CA GLY A 116 -8.02 12.45 7.64
C GLY A 116 -9.43 12.55 7.07
N LYS A 117 -9.68 13.50 6.17
CA LYS A 117 -10.98 13.76 5.53
C LYS A 117 -10.90 13.62 4.02
N LEU A 118 -12.01 13.23 3.41
CA LEU A 118 -12.18 13.33 1.97
C LEU A 118 -12.29 14.80 1.57
N ALA A 119 -11.63 15.15 0.46
CA ALA A 119 -11.75 16.47 -0.13
C ALA A 119 -13.11 16.66 -0.80
N ASP A 120 -13.62 17.89 -0.83
CA ASP A 120 -14.71 18.23 -1.72
C ASP A 120 -14.15 18.43 -3.14
N THR A 121 -14.35 17.44 -4.00
CA THR A 121 -13.83 17.42 -5.38
C THR A 121 -14.76 18.11 -6.38
N ALA A 122 -15.88 18.70 -5.94
CA ALA A 122 -16.89 19.32 -6.80
C ALA A 122 -16.41 20.54 -7.62
N CYS A 123 -15.18 21.04 -7.42
CA CYS A 123 -14.62 22.17 -8.15
C CYS A 123 -13.47 21.81 -9.10
N CYS A 124 -13.45 20.63 -9.69
CA CYS A 124 -12.69 20.43 -10.94
C CYS A 124 -13.52 21.05 -12.09
N PRO A 125 -12.92 21.76 -13.06
CA PRO A 125 -13.68 22.37 -14.14
C PRO A 125 -14.44 21.28 -14.91
N ALA A 126 -15.77 21.42 -14.84
CA ALA A 126 -16.84 20.85 -15.63
C ALA A 126 -16.58 19.51 -16.34
N GLU A 127 -17.39 18.54 -15.93
CA GLU A 127 -17.98 17.55 -16.82
C GLU A 127 -18.26 18.17 -18.20
N GLN A 128 -17.52 17.73 -19.20
CA GLN A 128 -17.95 17.87 -20.57
C GLN A 128 -19.00 16.78 -20.78
N ASP A 129 -20.26 17.20 -20.93
CA ASP A 129 -21.39 16.36 -21.28
C ASP A 129 -20.98 15.32 -22.34
N CYS A 130 -20.87 14.07 -21.91
CA CYS A 130 -20.89 12.91 -22.77
C CYS A 130 -21.89 11.94 -22.18
N SER A 131 -23.15 12.12 -22.57
CA SER A 131 -24.14 11.06 -22.56
C SER A 131 -23.62 9.90 -23.41
N GLY A 132 -22.88 9.01 -22.79
CA GLY A 132 -22.38 7.76 -23.34
C GLY A 132 -22.30 6.76 -22.20
N GLU A 133 -22.82 5.56 -22.45
CA GLU A 133 -22.89 4.41 -21.54
C GLU A 133 -21.64 4.25 -20.65
N PRO A 134 -21.77 3.64 -19.46
CA PRO A 134 -20.63 3.38 -18.59
C PRO A 134 -19.72 2.36 -19.27
N GLN A 135 -18.77 2.85 -20.07
CA GLN A 135 -17.69 2.03 -20.59
C GLN A 135 -16.81 1.67 -19.40
N THR A 136 -17.07 0.50 -18.85
CA THR A 136 -16.13 -0.35 -18.11
C THR A 136 -14.93 -0.69 -18.99
N LYS A 137 -14.17 0.33 -19.40
CA LYS A 137 -12.78 0.14 -19.72
C LYS A 137 -12.11 0.01 -18.37
N SER A 138 -11.70 -1.21 -18.03
CA SER A 138 -10.59 -1.44 -17.12
C SER A 138 -9.43 -0.62 -17.67
N ALA A 139 -9.34 0.64 -17.26
CA ALA A 139 -8.21 1.49 -17.53
C ALA A 139 -7.07 0.76 -16.86
N CYS A 140 -6.19 0.20 -17.69
CA CYS A 140 -4.95 -0.37 -17.23
C CYS A 140 -4.23 0.76 -16.50
N GLU A 141 -4.34 0.74 -15.18
CA GLU A 141 -3.79 1.67 -14.20
C GLU A 141 -2.26 1.68 -14.35
N THR A 142 -1.78 2.37 -15.39
CA THR A 142 -0.38 2.38 -15.81
C THR A 142 0.18 3.75 -15.54
N ILE A 143 1.37 3.81 -14.95
CA ILE A 143 2.07 5.07 -14.73
C ILE A 143 2.31 5.74 -16.10
N PRO A 144 1.86 6.99 -16.32
CA PRO A 144 2.03 7.62 -17.62
C PRO A 144 3.52 7.80 -17.94
N SER A 145 3.92 7.40 -19.15
CA SER A 145 5.30 7.58 -19.62
C SER A 145 5.44 8.92 -20.35
N LEU A 146 6.29 9.80 -19.82
CA LEU A 146 6.65 11.06 -20.47
C LEU A 146 7.94 10.90 -21.29
N PRO A 147 8.05 11.56 -22.46
CA PRO A 147 9.30 11.60 -23.20
C PRO A 147 10.37 12.34 -22.39
N LEU A 148 11.60 11.83 -22.38
CA LEU A 148 12.77 12.51 -21.83
C LEU A 148 13.22 13.62 -22.80
N SER A 149 12.42 14.69 -22.89
CA SER A 149 12.71 15.89 -23.68
C SER A 149 13.04 17.06 -22.76
N ALA A 150 13.98 17.91 -23.17
CA ALA A 150 14.34 19.13 -22.44
C ALA A 150 13.17 20.14 -22.35
N CYS A 151 12.18 20.02 -23.24
CA CYS A 151 10.99 20.87 -23.25
C CYS A 151 9.96 20.48 -22.19
N VAL A 152 10.06 19.28 -21.60
CA VAL A 152 9.12 18.81 -20.57
C VAL A 152 9.61 19.27 -19.21
N HIS A 153 8.81 20.10 -18.53
CA HIS A 153 9.15 20.60 -17.21
C HIS A 153 9.33 19.46 -16.17
N PRO A 154 10.36 19.49 -15.29
CA PRO A 154 10.63 18.43 -14.31
C PRO A 154 9.43 18.03 -13.44
N LEU A 155 8.52 18.98 -13.18
CA LEU A 155 7.26 18.77 -12.48
C LEU A 155 6.48 17.55 -12.98
N TYR A 156 6.42 17.33 -14.30
CA TYR A 156 5.59 16.27 -14.87
C TYR A 156 6.18 14.87 -14.60
N PHE A 157 7.50 14.75 -14.40
CA PHE A 157 8.10 13.51 -13.91
C PHE A 157 7.77 13.27 -12.44
N GLU A 158 7.69 14.32 -11.62
CA GLU A 158 7.23 14.19 -10.24
C GLU A 158 5.75 13.83 -10.15
N MET A 159 4.91 14.36 -11.06
CA MET A 159 3.53 13.92 -11.22
C MET A 159 3.45 12.43 -11.57
N ALA A 160 4.30 11.94 -12.48
CA ALA A 160 4.36 10.51 -12.81
C ALA A 160 4.68 9.64 -11.59
N VAL A 161 5.64 10.07 -10.75
CA VAL A 161 5.96 9.39 -9.49
C VAL A 161 4.74 9.37 -8.57
N MET A 162 4.06 10.50 -8.40
CA MET A 162 2.84 10.57 -7.59
C MET A 162 1.72 9.68 -8.14
N CYS A 163 1.55 9.58 -9.46
CA CYS A 163 0.62 8.62 -10.08
C CYS A 163 0.96 7.18 -9.68
N GLY A 164 2.23 6.79 -9.73
CA GLY A 164 2.68 5.46 -9.27
C GLY A 164 2.41 5.19 -7.79
N GLU A 165 2.59 6.21 -6.94
CA GLU A 165 2.28 6.09 -5.52
C GLU A 165 0.78 5.90 -5.28
N LEU A 166 -0.06 6.72 -5.93
CA LEU A 166 -1.52 6.60 -5.87
C LEU A 166 -1.99 5.22 -6.31
N LEU A 167 -1.47 4.71 -7.44
CA LEU A 167 -1.78 3.38 -7.94
C LEU A 167 -1.40 2.27 -6.96
N ARG A 168 -0.23 2.37 -6.33
CA ARG A 168 0.21 1.41 -5.31
C ARG A 168 -0.77 1.37 -4.14
N PHE A 169 -1.25 2.53 -3.69
CA PHE A 169 -2.25 2.63 -2.62
C PHE A 169 -3.61 2.06 -3.05
N ILE A 170 -4.09 2.41 -4.24
CA ILE A 170 -5.34 1.88 -4.81
C ILE A 170 -5.29 0.35 -4.86
N CYS A 171 -4.24 -0.24 -5.43
CA CYS A 171 -4.08 -1.70 -5.51
C CYS A 171 -4.01 -2.33 -4.12
N PHE A 172 -3.23 -1.75 -3.20
CA PHE A 172 -3.08 -2.26 -1.85
C PHE A 172 -4.42 -2.27 -1.10
N TRP A 173 -5.18 -1.17 -1.15
CA TRP A 173 -6.46 -1.07 -0.44
C TRP A 173 -7.52 -1.97 -1.05
N ASN A 174 -7.61 -2.06 -2.38
CA ASN A 174 -8.48 -3.03 -3.05
C ASN A 174 -8.19 -4.49 -2.61
N SER A 175 -6.92 -4.82 -2.37
CA SER A 175 -6.52 -6.17 -1.93
C SER A 175 -6.73 -6.43 -0.42
N ALA A 176 -6.80 -5.38 0.39
CA ALA A 176 -6.81 -5.45 1.85
C ALA A 176 -8.21 -5.30 2.48
N CYS A 177 -9.25 -5.00 1.69
CA CYS A 177 -10.61 -4.81 2.20
C CYS A 177 -11.22 -6.11 2.76
N CYS A 178 -11.33 -6.19 4.09
CA CYS A 178 -12.31 -7.04 4.77
C CYS A 178 -13.68 -6.33 4.76
N ASP A 179 -14.79 -7.08 4.73
CA ASP A 179 -16.14 -6.55 4.44
C ASP A 179 -16.61 -5.38 5.33
N GLU A 180 -16.08 -5.23 6.55
CA GLU A 180 -16.53 -4.20 7.52
C GLU A 180 -16.08 -2.75 7.20
N HIS A 181 -15.02 -2.54 6.41
CA HIS A 181 -14.48 -1.19 6.11
C HIS A 181 -14.65 -0.75 4.66
N LYS A 182 -15.34 -1.56 3.86
CA LYS A 182 -15.39 -1.43 2.40
C LYS A 182 -15.91 -0.06 1.93
N SER A 183 -16.97 0.48 2.54
CA SER A 183 -17.58 1.74 2.10
C SER A 183 -16.72 2.99 2.31
N SER A 184 -15.95 3.04 3.41
CA SER A 184 -15.01 4.12 3.69
C SER A 184 -13.83 4.03 2.74
N ASP A 185 -13.22 2.84 2.63
CA ASP A 185 -12.07 2.60 1.77
C ASP A 185 -12.42 2.86 0.29
N ASP A 186 -13.62 2.49 -0.16
CA ASP A 186 -14.12 2.75 -1.52
C ASP A 186 -14.16 4.25 -1.84
N SER A 187 -14.53 5.09 -0.87
CA SER A 187 -14.62 6.54 -1.06
C SER A 187 -13.23 7.18 -1.21
N TRP A 188 -12.26 6.71 -0.43
CA TRP A 188 -10.86 7.12 -0.56
C TRP A 188 -10.24 6.66 -1.87
N ILE A 189 -10.47 5.39 -2.25
CA ILE A 189 -10.01 4.83 -3.52
C ILE A 189 -10.61 5.62 -4.70
N ALA A 190 -11.90 5.94 -4.65
CA ALA A 190 -12.55 6.76 -5.68
C ALA A 190 -11.88 8.14 -5.80
N GLN A 191 -11.62 8.81 -4.67
CA GLN A 191 -10.95 10.10 -4.70
C GLN A 191 -9.50 10.02 -5.22
N MET A 192 -8.74 8.98 -4.86
CA MET A 192 -7.41 8.73 -5.43
C MET A 192 -7.46 8.55 -6.95
N ARG A 193 -8.47 7.82 -7.47
CA ARG A 193 -8.68 7.66 -8.91
C ARG A 193 -8.99 8.98 -9.59
N THR A 194 -9.80 9.84 -8.96
CA THR A 194 -10.05 11.20 -9.48
C THR A 194 -8.77 12.02 -9.57
N VAL A 195 -7.93 12.01 -8.53
CA VAL A 195 -6.63 12.71 -8.54
C VAL A 195 -5.70 12.13 -9.62
N LEU A 196 -5.63 10.80 -9.72
CA LEU A 196 -4.83 10.11 -10.73
C LEU A 196 -5.26 10.50 -12.16
N SER A 197 -6.56 10.54 -12.42
CA SER A 197 -7.10 10.96 -13.72
C SER A 197 -6.74 12.40 -14.04
N ALA A 198 -6.85 13.31 -13.07
CA ALA A 198 -6.49 14.71 -13.26
C ALA A 198 -4.99 14.88 -13.55
N LEU A 199 -4.12 14.23 -12.78
CA LEU A 199 -2.67 14.26 -13.00
C LEU A 199 -2.28 13.72 -14.38
N THR A 200 -2.92 12.63 -14.81
CA THR A 200 -2.70 12.05 -16.14
C THR A 200 -3.10 13.02 -17.25
N SER A 201 -4.25 13.68 -17.11
CA SER A 201 -4.71 14.71 -18.06
C SER A 201 -3.72 15.88 -18.17
N TYR A 202 -3.21 16.40 -17.04
CA TYR A 202 -2.20 17.45 -17.05
C TYR A 202 -0.89 17.05 -17.74
N MET A 203 -0.48 15.78 -17.59
CA MET A 203 0.71 15.24 -18.25
C MET A 203 0.49 15.03 -19.76
N GLU A 204 -0.71 14.63 -20.17
CA GLU A 204 -1.09 14.50 -21.59
C GLU A 204 -1.10 15.87 -22.27
N GLN A 205 -1.69 16.89 -21.64
CA GLN A 205 -1.68 18.27 -22.13
C GLN A 205 -0.25 18.78 -22.33
N ALA A 206 0.64 18.58 -21.35
CA ALA A 206 2.04 18.99 -21.45
C ALA A 206 2.80 18.25 -22.57
N LYS A 207 2.48 16.98 -22.81
CA LYS A 207 3.05 16.20 -23.90
C LYS A 207 2.57 16.73 -25.26
N GLU A 208 1.31 17.12 -25.38
CA GLU A 208 0.79 17.72 -26.60
C GLU A 208 1.43 19.06 -26.90
N GLU A 209 1.56 19.95 -25.90
CA GLU A 209 2.20 21.26 -26.04
C GLU A 209 3.64 21.13 -26.54
N THR A 210 4.43 20.24 -25.91
CA THR A 210 5.84 20.01 -26.29
C THR A 210 6.04 19.29 -27.62
N SER A 211 4.99 18.73 -28.22
CA SER A 211 5.04 18.08 -29.54
C SER A 211 4.72 19.02 -30.70
N ARG A 212 4.19 20.22 -30.40
CA ARG A 212 3.80 21.23 -31.39
C ARG A 212 4.90 22.25 -31.68
N ASP A 213 5.92 22.32 -30.81
CA ASP A 213 7.13 23.13 -30.95
C ASP A 213 8.25 22.37 -31.69
#